data_AF-A0A9X3VCI4-F1
#
_entry.id   AF-A0A9X3VCI4-F1
#
_cell.length_a   1.000
_cell.length_b   1.000
_cell.length_c   1.000
_cell.angle_alpha   90.00
_cell.angle_beta   90.00
_cell.angle_gamma   90.00
#
_symmetry.space_group_name_H-M   'P 1'
#
loop_
_entity.id
_entity.type
_entity.pdbx_description
1 polymer ?
#
loop_
_entity_poly.entity_id
_entity_poly.type
_entity_poly.pdbx_seq_one_letter_code
_entity_poly.pdbx_strand_id
1 'polypeptide(L)'
;MSVQSLPTEHRLGFLLLRDNHAVPLRGISPTEIKAGAKHHIPNPDHEPLKHRLLLNAIVDRLGFDGDFGTFQHRGWPEFQKFLATHRCTRRAGLFPVDHGGCIDLFFTKYQGPTPEQLADRVFVGETPAAPVFLGYGVDWSAWDQGNGYRVPASAIDWIPGDRTSAKKLAQHLFAQRHALMGHWGFLDDKLVKTPLKSIEEKTYWENGSDLSDRQASKATTFNAIQAFRSVFDSRPEGWARVLRFNERLAVLRAHSGEWDLLWMGYCEQEPPEAKAHGQSQGLAVEDLAISLMSQSDHRRSVHFQQGVWREKDAHEAEHAFYKRGNSIAQRRMTSDADVLLSWAREQGFVEAPVPAQLSETTPPGFKVMTLGGRRLAVSEMVTVDSFDRMLTESGYGQRRAPDSETLERANGKSVGSDPVGASWADAQAYCAWLERKLAVAVRLLKREEFRALRPAYSNHYDLLAQFDFPWEHSPPQQIRTHKRGDEPLQVPSAVCWSESRFFSTEPQQSEHMRGSGLATKSSKRWIEDFPPHASWMSPLPVQKHQDLRFIDAWDAYEWCQEKGWVNGRFWEGPIGSTSWGAYKNLKTTFRVVLDLEG
;
A
#
# COMPACT_ATOMS: atom_id res chain seq x y z
N MET A 1 45.73 24.62 11.01
CA MET A 1 44.63 24.86 10.06
C MET A 1 43.47 23.97 10.48
N SER A 2 42.43 24.57 11.06
CA SER A 2 41.30 23.84 11.64
C SER A 2 40.45 23.25 10.52
N VAL A 3 40.26 21.94 10.55
CA VAL A 3 39.19 21.28 9.79
C VAL A 3 37.88 21.72 10.43
N GLN A 4 37.19 22.65 9.78
CA GLN A 4 35.80 22.94 10.04
C GLN A 4 35.02 21.66 9.71
N SER A 5 34.52 20.98 10.75
CA SER A 5 33.53 19.92 10.58
C SER A 5 32.27 20.56 9.97
N LEU A 6 31.95 20.21 8.73
CA LEU A 6 30.64 20.45 8.13
C LEU A 6 29.54 20.00 9.11
N PRO A 7 28.40 20.70 9.22
CA PRO A 7 27.32 20.26 10.08
C PRO A 7 26.81 18.92 9.53
N THR A 8 27.05 17.84 10.27
CA THR A 8 26.44 16.53 10.03
C THR A 8 24.94 16.76 9.95
N GLU A 9 24.35 16.62 8.76
CA GLU A 9 22.91 16.66 8.61
C GLU A 9 22.30 15.61 9.55
N HIS A 10 21.41 16.03 10.46
CA HIS A 10 20.73 15.10 11.37
C HIS A 10 19.96 14.03 10.58
N ARG A 11 19.85 12.83 11.14
CA ARG A 11 19.14 11.70 10.54
C ARG A 11 17.74 12.12 10.11
N LEU A 12 17.38 11.73 8.89
CA LEU A 12 16.04 11.90 8.35
C LEU A 12 15.14 10.78 8.90
N GLY A 13 14.03 11.15 9.52
CA GLY A 13 12.94 10.22 9.83
C GLY A 13 11.67 10.68 9.14
N PHE A 14 10.71 9.79 8.97
CA PHE A 14 9.41 10.08 8.40
C PHE A 14 8.34 10.09 9.51
N LEU A 15 7.53 11.14 9.52
CA LEU A 15 6.36 11.27 10.38
C LEU A 15 5.12 10.94 9.55
N LEU A 16 4.39 9.91 9.96
CA LEU A 16 3.12 9.52 9.32
C LEU A 16 1.95 10.34 9.90
N LEU A 17 1.29 11.12 9.04
CA LEU A 17 0.11 11.93 9.39
C LEU A 17 -1.16 11.06 9.40
N ARG A 18 -2.27 11.59 9.94
CA ARG A 18 -3.55 10.83 10.04
C ARG A 18 -4.08 10.38 8.69
N ASP A 19 -3.97 11.22 7.68
CA ASP A 19 -4.41 10.93 6.31
C ASP A 19 -3.31 10.18 5.51
N ASN A 20 -2.42 9.50 6.22
CA ASN A 20 -1.33 8.68 5.69
C ASN A 20 -0.35 9.40 4.75
N HIS A 21 -0.29 10.74 4.76
CA HIS A 21 0.84 11.46 4.19
C HIS A 21 2.08 11.23 5.05
N ALA A 22 3.26 11.15 4.44
CA ALA A 22 4.53 11.09 5.17
C ALA A 22 5.27 12.42 5.08
N VAL A 23 5.84 12.87 6.19
CA VAL A 23 6.63 14.10 6.22
C VAL A 23 8.06 13.76 6.64
N PRO A 24 9.06 14.02 5.79
CA PRO A 24 10.45 13.86 6.16
C PRO A 24 10.85 14.95 7.16
N LEU A 25 11.23 14.55 8.37
CA LEU A 25 11.68 15.43 9.44
C LEU A 25 13.11 15.08 9.84
N ARG A 26 13.97 16.10 9.80
CA ARG A 26 15.29 16.05 10.44
C ARG A 26 15.24 16.49 11.89
N GLY A 27 14.15 17.10 12.33
CA GLY A 27 13.93 17.61 13.68
C GLY A 27 12.60 18.33 13.76
N ILE A 28 12.33 18.94 14.91
CA ILE A 28 11.03 19.52 15.22
C ILE A 28 11.07 21.04 15.43
N SER A 29 12.20 21.71 15.17
CA SER A 29 12.20 23.18 15.22
C SER A 29 11.23 23.76 14.18
N PRO A 30 10.71 24.99 14.37
CA PRO A 30 9.81 25.61 13.39
C PRO A 30 10.39 25.66 11.97
N THR A 31 11.70 25.82 11.83
CA THR A 31 12.41 25.81 10.54
C THR A 31 12.48 24.41 9.94
N GLU A 32 12.76 23.38 10.75
CA GLU A 32 12.81 21.99 10.29
C GLU A 32 11.42 21.46 9.91
N ILE A 33 10.38 21.80 10.67
CA ILE A 33 8.99 21.45 10.33
C ILE A 33 8.59 22.11 9.00
N LYS A 34 8.90 23.39 8.80
CA LYS A 34 8.65 24.07 7.51
C LYS A 34 9.43 23.45 6.37
N ALA A 35 10.67 23.04 6.60
CA ALA A 35 11.49 22.36 5.59
C ALA A 35 10.89 21.00 5.22
N GLY A 36 10.55 20.18 6.22
CA GLY A 36 9.93 18.87 6.00
C GLY A 36 8.59 18.96 5.28
N ALA A 37 7.73 19.92 5.65
CA ALA A 37 6.45 20.14 5.00
C ALA A 37 6.56 20.43 3.48
N LYS A 38 7.66 21.03 3.01
CA LYS A 38 7.89 21.27 1.57
C LYS A 38 8.16 19.98 0.79
N HIS A 39 8.66 18.95 1.48
CA HIS A 39 9.03 17.66 0.90
C HIS A 39 8.09 16.55 1.37
N HIS A 40 6.87 16.88 1.82
CA HIS A 40 5.91 15.87 2.20
C HIS A 40 5.59 14.97 1.00
N ILE A 41 5.40 13.69 1.29
CA ILE A 41 5.06 12.67 0.34
C ILE A 41 3.56 12.46 0.47
N PRO A 42 2.77 12.88 -0.54
CA PRO A 42 1.34 12.76 -0.43
C PRO A 42 0.93 11.29 -0.48
N ASN A 43 -0.07 10.91 0.32
CA ASN A 43 -0.81 9.70 -0.01
C ASN A 43 -1.73 10.02 -1.20
N PRO A 44 -1.57 9.39 -2.38
CA PRO A 44 -2.48 9.55 -3.51
C PRO A 44 -3.93 9.17 -3.19
N ASP A 45 -4.18 8.41 -2.12
CA ASP A 45 -5.54 8.08 -1.66
C ASP A 45 -6.24 9.25 -0.93
N HIS A 46 -5.54 10.36 -0.66
CA HIS A 46 -6.07 11.52 0.06
C HIS A 46 -5.74 12.84 -0.64
N GLU A 47 -6.60 13.85 -0.48
CA GLU A 47 -6.37 15.18 -1.03
C GLU A 47 -5.07 15.77 -0.46
N PRO A 48 -4.15 16.28 -1.30
CA PRO A 48 -2.94 16.92 -0.82
C PRO A 48 -3.25 18.07 0.14
N LEU A 49 -2.70 18.00 1.35
CA LEU A 49 -2.91 19.04 2.36
C LEU A 49 -2.27 20.36 1.91
N LYS A 50 -3.07 21.43 1.92
CA LYS A 50 -2.55 22.80 1.76
C LYS A 50 -1.49 23.07 2.82
N HIS A 51 -0.45 23.83 2.47
CA HIS A 51 0.75 24.01 3.32
C HIS A 51 0.44 24.38 4.78
N ARG A 52 -0.53 25.28 5.04
CA ARG A 52 -0.93 25.64 6.41
C ARG A 52 -1.56 24.47 7.18
N LEU A 53 -2.44 23.70 6.54
CA LEU A 53 -3.07 22.52 7.14
C LEU A 53 -2.02 21.43 7.40
N LEU A 54 -1.08 21.26 6.49
CA LEU A 54 0.04 20.33 6.63
C LEU A 54 0.91 20.67 7.85
N LEU A 55 1.27 21.95 8.04
CA LEU A 55 2.03 22.39 9.22
C LEU A 55 1.27 22.11 10.52
N ASN A 56 -0.04 22.35 10.54
CA ASN A 56 -0.89 22.05 11.70
C ASN A 56 -0.97 20.55 11.96
N ALA A 57 -1.09 19.73 10.91
CA ALA A 57 -1.14 18.28 11.02
C ALA A 57 0.17 17.69 11.56
N ILE A 58 1.33 18.25 11.15
CA ILE A 58 2.64 17.86 11.71
C ILE A 58 2.69 18.15 13.21
N VAL A 59 2.28 19.36 13.61
CA VAL A 59 2.28 19.79 15.02
C VAL A 59 1.35 18.93 15.88
N ASP A 60 0.13 18.66 15.41
CA ASP A 60 -0.80 17.72 16.07
C ASP A 60 -0.17 16.33 16.20
N ARG A 61 0.46 15.83 15.13
CA ARG A 61 1.03 14.48 15.14
C ARG A 61 2.24 14.36 16.08
N LEU A 62 2.98 15.45 16.30
CA LEU A 62 4.02 15.54 17.34
C LEU A 62 3.47 15.75 18.77
N GLY A 63 2.15 15.88 18.92
CA GLY A 63 1.47 15.97 20.22
C GLY A 63 1.47 17.36 20.84
N PHE A 64 1.59 18.42 20.05
CA PHE A 64 1.46 19.80 20.53
C PHE A 64 0.03 20.32 20.34
N ASP A 65 -0.43 21.14 21.28
CA ASP A 65 -1.75 21.75 21.22
C ASP A 65 -1.79 22.95 20.26
N GLY A 66 -2.95 23.12 19.62
CA GLY A 66 -3.25 24.27 18.76
C GLY A 66 -2.67 24.15 17.35
N ASP A 67 -2.52 25.30 16.70
CA ASP A 67 -2.00 25.38 15.32
C ASP A 67 -0.48 25.63 15.30
N PHE A 68 0.10 25.68 14.10
CA PHE A 68 1.53 25.91 13.94
C PHE A 68 1.99 27.27 14.53
N GLY A 69 1.14 28.29 14.53
CA GLY A 69 1.42 29.56 15.20
C GLY A 69 1.54 29.39 16.72
N THR A 70 0.58 28.67 17.31
CA THR A 70 0.59 28.31 18.73
C THR A 70 1.84 27.51 19.10
N PHE A 71 2.23 26.55 18.25
CA PHE A 71 3.48 25.82 18.40
C PHE A 71 4.70 26.75 18.40
N GLN A 72 4.81 27.68 17.45
CA GLN A 72 5.94 28.61 17.38
C GLN A 72 6.07 29.49 18.63
N HIS A 73 4.95 29.98 19.17
CA HIS A 73 4.95 30.95 20.26
C HIS A 73 4.95 30.31 21.65
N ARG A 74 4.46 29.07 21.78
CA ARG A 74 4.31 28.38 23.07
C ARG A 74 4.96 27.00 23.08
N GLY A 75 4.57 26.12 22.16
CA GLY A 75 5.02 24.72 22.15
C GLY A 75 6.53 24.55 21.98
N TRP A 76 7.15 25.29 21.06
CA TRP A 76 8.59 25.24 20.82
C TRP A 76 9.40 25.82 21.99
N PRO A 77 9.10 27.02 22.54
CA PRO A 77 9.72 27.49 23.78
C PRO A 77 9.58 26.52 24.95
N GLU A 78 8.44 25.85 25.09
CA GLU A 78 8.21 24.84 26.13
C GLU A 78 9.11 23.61 25.94
N PHE A 79 9.24 23.12 24.70
CA PHE A 79 10.17 22.05 24.37
C PHE A 79 11.64 22.44 24.64
N GLN A 80 12.04 23.67 24.29
CA GLN A 80 13.38 24.17 24.60
C GLN A 80 13.63 24.26 26.12
N LYS A 81 12.64 24.70 26.89
CA LYS A 81 12.70 24.71 28.36
C LYS A 81 12.82 23.30 28.92
N PHE A 82 12.11 22.33 28.34
CA PHE A 82 12.23 20.92 28.71
C PHE A 82 13.65 20.40 28.48
N LEU A 83 14.26 20.67 27.32
CA LEU A 83 15.64 20.31 27.04
C LEU A 83 16.62 20.93 28.05
N ALA A 84 16.48 22.23 28.34
CA ALA A 84 17.32 22.92 29.31
C ALA A 84 17.18 22.32 30.72
N THR A 85 15.95 22.05 31.16
CA THR A 85 15.64 21.43 32.47
C THR A 85 16.31 20.07 32.61
N HIS A 86 16.34 19.30 31.53
CA HIS A 86 16.95 17.98 31.49
C HIS A 86 18.44 17.99 31.13
N ARG A 87 19.08 19.16 31.03
CA ARG A 87 20.50 19.31 30.65
C ARG A 87 20.83 18.65 29.30
N CYS A 88 19.91 18.72 28.36
CA CYS A 88 20.12 18.35 26.97
C CYS A 88 20.86 19.49 26.27
N THR A 89 22.15 19.32 26.00
CA THR A 89 23.06 20.41 25.61
C THR A 89 23.15 20.59 24.10
N ARG A 90 23.37 19.50 23.37
CA ARG A 90 23.60 19.50 21.92
C ARG A 90 22.94 18.30 21.27
N ARG A 91 22.34 18.50 20.10
CA ARG A 91 21.76 17.40 19.36
C ARG A 91 22.85 16.55 18.68
N ALA A 92 22.75 15.22 18.80
CA ALA A 92 23.63 14.26 18.16
C ALA A 92 22.87 12.99 17.79
N GLY A 93 23.32 12.28 16.75
CA GLY A 93 22.77 10.96 16.44
C GLY A 93 23.30 9.92 17.43
N LEU A 94 22.40 9.25 18.15
CA LEU A 94 22.76 8.33 19.24
C LEU A 94 22.82 6.86 18.83
N PHE A 95 22.34 6.51 17.63
CA PHE A 95 22.22 5.13 17.18
C PHE A 95 23.42 4.71 16.33
N PRO A 96 23.70 3.39 16.18
CA PRO A 96 24.79 2.89 15.34
C PRO A 96 24.77 3.39 13.89
N VAL A 97 23.57 3.64 13.35
CA VAL A 97 23.43 4.25 12.03
C VAL A 97 24.10 5.63 11.91
N ASP A 98 24.25 6.34 13.04
CA ASP A 98 24.81 7.69 13.09
C ASP A 98 26.31 7.72 13.41
N HIS A 99 26.79 6.78 14.23
CA HIS A 99 28.17 6.76 14.73
C HIS A 99 29.00 5.55 14.28
N GLY A 100 28.42 4.65 13.49
CA GLY A 100 29.06 3.46 12.91
C GLY A 100 28.89 2.20 13.76
N GLY A 101 28.89 2.33 15.09
CA GLY A 101 28.84 1.19 16.00
C GLY A 101 30.09 0.31 15.92
N CYS A 102 29.95 -0.99 16.19
CA CYS A 102 31.04 -1.97 16.22
C CYS A 102 30.74 -3.20 15.36
N ILE A 103 31.63 -3.49 14.43
CA ILE A 103 31.53 -4.61 13.49
C ILE A 103 31.69 -5.94 14.22
N ASP A 104 32.70 -6.06 15.09
CA ASP A 104 33.02 -7.33 15.75
C ASP A 104 31.92 -7.80 16.72
N LEU A 105 31.11 -6.88 17.23
CA LEU A 105 29.95 -7.17 18.10
C LEU A 105 28.62 -7.18 17.33
N PHE A 106 28.64 -7.08 15.99
CA PHE A 106 27.44 -6.98 15.14
C PHE A 106 26.52 -5.80 15.52
N PHE A 107 27.03 -4.82 16.26
CA PHE A 107 26.29 -3.64 16.72
C PHE A 107 26.52 -2.50 15.73
N THR A 108 26.05 -2.67 14.49
CA THR A 108 26.37 -1.79 13.36
C THR A 108 25.14 -1.05 12.85
N LYS A 109 25.32 -0.17 11.87
CA LYS A 109 24.24 0.47 11.12
C LYS A 109 23.15 -0.50 10.60
N TYR A 110 23.53 -1.71 10.18
CA TYR A 110 22.60 -2.63 9.50
C TYR A 110 22.09 -3.77 10.39
N GLN A 111 22.74 -4.00 11.53
CA GLN A 111 22.44 -5.13 12.42
C GLN A 111 22.17 -4.72 13.87
N GLY A 112 22.49 -3.47 14.23
CA GLY A 112 22.24 -2.90 15.54
C GLY A 112 20.79 -2.45 15.75
N PRO A 113 20.48 -1.93 16.95
CA PRO A 113 19.16 -1.41 17.25
C PRO A 113 18.86 -0.16 16.42
N THR A 114 17.59 0.03 16.06
CA THR A 114 17.16 1.16 15.24
C THR A 114 16.24 2.14 16.00
N PRO A 115 16.19 3.42 15.57
CA PRO A 115 15.25 4.41 16.09
C PRO A 115 13.79 3.97 16.02
N GLU A 116 13.36 3.35 14.92
CA GLU A 116 12.00 2.84 14.74
C GLU A 116 11.66 1.78 15.80
N GLN A 117 12.55 0.82 16.04
CA GLN A 117 12.37 -0.21 17.08
C GLN A 117 12.22 0.40 18.49
N LEU A 118 13.03 1.39 18.83
CA LEU A 118 12.92 2.05 20.13
C LEU A 118 11.65 2.91 20.23
N ALA A 119 11.28 3.60 19.15
CA ALA A 119 10.06 4.40 19.13
C ALA A 119 8.82 3.51 19.37
N ASP A 120 8.72 2.38 18.69
CA ASP A 120 7.64 1.42 18.89
C ASP A 120 7.59 0.91 20.33
N ARG A 121 8.74 0.50 20.89
CA ARG A 121 8.81 0.09 22.30
C ARG A 121 8.35 1.19 23.25
N VAL A 122 8.76 2.44 23.00
CA VAL A 122 8.44 3.58 23.86
C VAL A 122 6.96 3.96 23.77
N PHE A 123 6.36 3.99 22.58
CA PHE A 123 5.01 4.55 22.38
C PHE A 123 3.89 3.53 22.25
N VAL A 124 4.18 2.30 21.82
CA VAL A 124 3.21 1.21 21.64
C VAL A 124 3.40 0.13 22.71
N GLY A 125 4.66 -0.18 23.03
CA GLY A 125 5.02 -1.10 24.11
C GLY A 125 5.08 -0.45 25.50
N GLU A 126 5.79 -1.11 26.41
CA GLU A 126 6.09 -0.54 27.72
C GLU A 126 7.30 0.39 27.61
N THR A 127 7.11 1.65 28.02
CA THR A 127 8.22 2.60 28.08
C THR A 127 9.30 2.11 29.05
N PRO A 128 10.56 2.01 28.62
CA PRO A 128 11.64 1.65 29.51
C PRO A 128 11.80 2.70 30.62
N ALA A 129 11.65 2.28 31.88
CA ALA A 129 11.89 3.13 33.04
C ALA A 129 13.40 3.38 33.30
N ALA A 130 14.27 2.57 32.68
CA ALA A 130 15.72 2.65 32.81
C ALA A 130 16.38 3.15 31.52
N PRO A 131 17.64 3.61 31.58
CA PRO A 131 18.41 3.95 30.40
C PRO A 131 18.47 2.79 29.39
N VAL A 132 18.52 3.13 28.10
CA VAL A 132 18.64 2.19 26.99
C VAL A 132 20.03 2.28 26.34
N PHE A 133 20.58 1.17 25.87
CA PHE A 133 21.90 1.15 25.25
C PHE A 133 21.80 1.41 23.75
N LEU A 134 22.40 2.52 23.31
CA LEU A 134 22.46 2.98 21.91
C LEU A 134 23.89 3.06 21.39
N GLY A 135 24.88 2.94 22.28
CA GLY A 135 26.30 2.89 21.92
C GLY A 135 26.99 4.23 21.74
N TYR A 136 26.27 5.36 21.83
CA TYR A 136 26.87 6.68 21.70
C TYR A 136 27.92 6.95 22.80
N GLY A 137 29.08 7.44 22.39
CA GLY A 137 30.20 7.77 23.28
C GLY A 137 31.09 6.58 23.66
N VAL A 138 30.76 5.36 23.22
CA VAL A 138 31.69 4.23 23.29
C VAL A 138 32.75 4.40 22.20
N ASP A 139 34.02 4.16 22.54
CA ASP A 139 35.10 4.13 21.55
C ASP A 139 35.05 2.80 20.78
N TRP A 140 34.15 2.70 19.81
CA TRP A 140 34.00 1.48 19.02
C TRP A 140 35.24 1.13 18.20
N SER A 141 36.08 2.12 17.87
CA SER A 141 37.35 1.87 17.18
C SER A 141 38.31 1.03 18.03
N ALA A 142 38.24 1.14 19.36
CA ALA A 142 39.00 0.29 20.26
C ALA A 142 38.52 -1.17 20.23
N TRP A 143 37.27 -1.44 19.86
CA TRP A 143 36.69 -2.77 19.81
C TRP A 143 36.91 -3.47 18.46
N ASP A 144 36.94 -2.72 17.35
CA ASP A 144 37.08 -3.28 15.99
C ASP A 144 38.54 -3.57 15.55
N GLN A 145 39.55 -3.25 16.38
CA GLN A 145 40.97 -3.48 16.07
C GLN A 145 41.42 -4.95 16.24
N GLY A 146 40.48 -5.88 16.47
CA GLY A 146 40.77 -7.25 16.92
C GLY A 146 41.12 -8.25 15.82
N ASN A 147 41.15 -7.79 14.56
CA ASN A 147 41.18 -8.63 13.36
C ASN A 147 40.11 -9.75 13.40
N GLY A 148 39.00 -9.53 14.11
CA GLY A 148 37.91 -10.49 14.23
C GLY A 148 38.14 -11.71 15.12
N TYR A 149 39.33 -11.96 15.69
CA TYR A 149 39.60 -13.18 16.48
C TYR A 149 40.24 -12.93 17.85
N ARG A 150 40.79 -11.74 18.09
CA ARG A 150 41.47 -11.40 19.36
C ARG A 150 40.85 -10.14 19.94
N VAL A 151 40.74 -10.10 21.25
CA VAL A 151 40.37 -8.87 21.96
C VAL A 151 41.49 -7.83 21.76
N PRO A 152 41.17 -6.62 21.30
CA PRO A 152 42.13 -5.51 21.24
C PRO A 152 42.63 -5.11 22.63
N ALA A 153 43.90 -4.74 22.74
CA ALA A 153 44.43 -4.22 24.01
C ALA A 153 43.69 -2.94 24.47
N SER A 154 43.32 -2.09 23.50
CA SER A 154 42.54 -0.87 23.73
C SER A 154 41.14 -1.14 24.29
N ALA A 155 40.45 -2.20 23.85
CA ALA A 155 39.17 -2.63 24.43
C ALA A 155 39.32 -3.08 25.90
N ILE A 156 40.43 -3.75 26.24
CA ILE A 156 40.73 -4.12 27.64
C ILE A 156 40.94 -2.87 28.48
N ASP A 157 41.69 -1.89 27.96
CA ASP A 157 41.99 -0.63 28.66
C ASP A 157 40.75 0.25 28.85
N TRP A 158 39.72 0.06 28.02
CA TRP A 158 38.44 0.75 28.14
C TRP A 158 37.56 0.24 29.29
N ILE A 159 37.72 -1.02 29.70
CA ILE A 159 36.91 -1.63 30.77
C ILE A 159 37.47 -1.20 32.14
N PRO A 160 36.63 -0.68 33.05
CA PRO A 160 37.09 -0.26 34.37
C PRO A 160 37.49 -1.47 35.24
N GLY A 161 38.48 -1.27 36.11
CA GLY A 161 38.95 -2.29 37.06
C GLY A 161 40.40 -2.70 36.84
N ASP A 162 40.83 -3.79 37.48
CA ASP A 162 42.17 -4.33 37.25
C ASP A 162 42.28 -4.97 35.86
N ARG A 163 43.47 -4.87 35.25
CA ARG A 163 43.72 -5.34 33.88
C ARG A 163 43.40 -6.83 33.69
N THR A 164 43.54 -7.66 34.74
CA THR A 164 43.30 -9.11 34.64
C THR A 164 41.80 -9.39 34.55
N SER A 165 40.99 -8.75 35.39
CA SER A 165 39.53 -8.86 35.34
C SER A 165 38.97 -8.25 34.06
N ALA A 166 39.42 -7.07 33.65
CA ALA A 166 39.05 -6.44 32.39
C ALA A 166 39.33 -7.34 31.19
N LYS A 167 40.54 -7.95 31.15
CA LYS A 167 40.92 -8.90 30.10
C LYS A 167 39.99 -10.12 30.06
N LYS A 168 39.64 -10.68 31.22
CA LYS A 168 38.71 -11.83 31.31
C LYS A 168 37.32 -11.48 30.77
N LEU A 169 36.76 -10.34 31.16
CA LEU A 169 35.46 -9.88 30.70
C LEU A 169 35.45 -9.65 29.18
N ALA A 170 36.46 -8.97 28.66
CA ALA A 170 36.59 -8.72 27.23
C ALA A 170 36.74 -10.03 26.43
N GLN A 171 37.56 -10.97 26.92
CA GLN A 171 37.74 -12.29 26.29
C GLN A 171 36.45 -13.10 26.33
N HIS A 172 35.70 -13.03 27.42
CA HIS A 172 34.41 -13.71 27.54
C HIS A 172 33.39 -13.16 26.54
N LEU A 173 33.25 -11.83 26.42
CA LEU A 173 32.39 -11.19 25.41
C LEU A 173 32.82 -11.56 23.99
N PHE A 174 34.11 -11.43 23.66
CA PHE A 174 34.60 -11.74 22.31
C PHE A 174 34.37 -13.21 21.94
N ALA A 175 34.54 -14.15 22.88
CA ALA A 175 34.28 -15.57 22.63
C ALA A 175 32.81 -15.85 22.24
N GLN A 176 31.88 -15.01 22.71
CA GLN A 176 30.43 -15.16 22.49
C GLN A 176 29.88 -14.24 21.38
N ARG A 177 30.71 -13.38 20.78
CA ARG A 177 30.26 -12.28 19.89
C ARG A 177 29.36 -12.72 18.73
N HIS A 178 29.61 -13.89 18.14
CA HIS A 178 28.80 -14.39 17.02
C HIS A 178 27.36 -14.70 17.42
N ALA A 179 27.12 -15.03 18.68
CA ALA A 179 25.78 -15.24 19.21
C ALA A 179 25.01 -13.94 19.47
N LEU A 180 25.62 -12.76 19.22
CA LEU A 180 24.93 -11.47 19.24
C LEU A 180 24.39 -11.08 17.86
N MET A 181 24.84 -11.73 16.79
CA MET A 181 24.45 -11.41 15.42
C MET A 181 22.94 -11.54 15.23
N GLY A 182 22.28 -10.46 14.81
CA GLY A 182 20.84 -10.44 14.56
C GLY A 182 19.96 -10.36 15.81
N HIS A 183 20.56 -10.26 17.01
CA HIS A 183 19.81 -10.23 18.27
C HIS A 183 19.56 -8.83 18.83
N TRP A 184 20.14 -7.78 18.25
CA TRP A 184 19.90 -6.41 18.69
C TRP A 184 18.48 -5.94 18.38
N GLY A 185 17.94 -5.09 19.25
CA GLY A 185 16.57 -4.57 19.16
C GLY A 185 15.91 -4.44 20.53
N PHE A 186 14.61 -4.11 20.54
CA PHE A 186 13.89 -3.69 21.75
C PHE A 186 12.66 -4.55 22.09
N LEU A 187 12.52 -5.74 21.49
CA LEU A 187 11.52 -6.74 21.88
C LEU A 187 11.56 -7.12 23.37
N ASP A 188 12.75 -7.03 23.97
CA ASP A 188 13.02 -7.38 25.36
C ASP A 188 13.94 -6.34 26.02
N ASP A 189 14.39 -6.65 27.23
CA ASP A 189 15.20 -5.74 28.06
C ASP A 189 16.72 -5.89 27.86
N LYS A 190 17.20 -6.59 26.81
CA LYS A 190 18.65 -6.79 26.60
C LYS A 190 19.43 -5.47 26.48
N LEU A 191 18.81 -4.46 25.88
CA LEU A 191 19.35 -3.10 25.75
C LEU A 191 18.75 -2.13 26.77
N VAL A 192 18.11 -2.59 27.85
CA VAL A 192 17.54 -1.74 28.90
C VAL A 192 18.31 -1.96 30.20
N LYS A 193 18.74 -0.90 30.89
CA LYS A 193 19.60 -0.97 32.09
C LYS A 193 18.85 -1.44 33.35
N THR A 194 18.16 -2.57 33.23
CA THR A 194 17.49 -3.33 34.26
C THR A 194 18.17 -4.71 34.39
N PRO A 195 17.92 -5.44 35.49
CA PRO A 195 18.33 -6.84 35.59
C PRO A 195 17.67 -7.68 34.49
N LEU A 196 18.49 -8.43 33.75
CA LEU A 196 18.01 -9.35 32.72
C LEU A 196 17.20 -10.49 33.35
N LYS A 197 15.90 -10.56 33.06
CA LYS A 197 15.03 -11.67 33.50
C LYS A 197 14.88 -12.74 32.42
N SER A 198 14.64 -12.30 31.19
CA SER A 198 14.48 -13.14 30.00
C SER A 198 14.94 -12.38 28.77
N ILE A 199 15.18 -13.11 27.69
CA ILE A 199 15.41 -12.53 26.36
C ILE A 199 14.48 -13.20 25.35
N GLU A 200 14.07 -12.41 24.36
CA GLU A 200 13.48 -12.85 23.13
C GLU A 200 14.59 -13.09 22.10
N GLU A 201 14.73 -14.35 21.72
CA GLU A 201 15.70 -14.80 20.73
C GLU A 201 15.12 -14.62 19.32
N LYS A 202 15.88 -14.00 18.42
CA LYS A 202 15.49 -13.78 17.01
C LYS A 202 16.02 -14.89 16.08
N THR A 203 16.12 -16.10 16.61
CA THR A 203 16.50 -17.30 15.84
C THR A 203 15.23 -18.09 15.55
N TYR A 204 14.97 -18.34 14.28
CA TYR A 204 13.75 -19.02 13.83
C TYR A 204 14.07 -20.43 13.34
N TRP A 205 13.19 -21.38 13.66
CA TRP A 205 13.45 -22.81 13.51
C TRP A 205 12.33 -23.47 12.72
N GLU A 206 12.71 -24.31 11.75
CA GLU A 206 11.78 -25.13 10.97
C GLU A 206 10.93 -26.04 11.85
N ASN A 207 9.77 -26.45 11.34
CA ASN A 207 8.95 -27.40 12.09
C ASN A 207 9.67 -28.75 12.21
N GLY A 208 9.73 -29.29 13.43
CA GLY A 208 10.47 -30.53 13.72
C GLY A 208 11.95 -30.37 14.07
N SER A 209 12.51 -29.15 14.16
CA SER A 209 13.86 -28.98 14.73
C SER A 209 13.92 -29.42 16.19
N ASP A 210 15.05 -29.97 16.61
CA ASP A 210 15.24 -30.50 17.96
C ASP A 210 15.04 -29.42 19.03
N LEU A 211 14.26 -29.75 20.06
CA LEU A 211 14.02 -28.87 21.20
C LEU A 211 15.31 -28.62 21.99
N SER A 212 16.23 -29.59 22.06
CA SER A 212 17.50 -29.38 22.77
C SER A 212 18.37 -28.34 22.05
N ASP A 213 18.40 -28.35 20.72
CA ASP A 213 19.17 -27.38 19.94
C ASP A 213 18.61 -25.96 20.11
N ARG A 214 17.28 -25.82 20.12
CA ARG A 214 16.61 -24.54 20.40
C ARG A 214 16.95 -24.02 21.79
N GLN A 215 16.91 -24.89 22.80
CA GLN A 215 17.26 -24.51 24.17
C GLN A 215 18.74 -24.14 24.32
N ALA A 216 19.64 -24.88 23.65
CA ALA A 216 21.07 -24.59 23.64
C ALA A 216 21.38 -23.25 22.93
N SER A 217 20.69 -22.96 21.82
CA SER A 217 20.79 -21.67 21.13
C SER A 217 20.36 -20.52 22.03
N LYS A 218 19.17 -20.63 22.65
CA LYS A 218 18.66 -19.63 23.59
C LYS A 218 19.61 -19.38 24.76
N ALA A 219 20.17 -20.44 25.33
CA ALA A 219 21.16 -20.33 26.41
C ALA A 219 22.45 -19.65 25.94
N THR A 220 22.91 -19.95 24.72
CA THR A 220 24.09 -19.33 24.12
C THR A 220 23.86 -17.83 23.90
N THR A 221 22.73 -17.43 23.31
CA THR A 221 22.38 -16.01 23.14
C THR A 221 22.26 -15.31 24.49
N PHE A 222 21.64 -15.93 25.50
CA PHE A 222 21.52 -15.35 26.83
C PHE A 222 22.89 -15.11 27.48
N ASN A 223 23.79 -16.09 27.41
CA ASN A 223 25.15 -15.95 27.91
C ASN A 223 25.92 -14.84 27.16
N ALA A 224 25.73 -14.71 25.85
CA ALA A 224 26.35 -13.64 25.06
C ALA A 224 25.86 -12.26 25.48
N ILE A 225 24.54 -12.10 25.70
CA ILE A 225 23.95 -10.85 26.20
C ILE A 225 24.44 -10.54 27.63
N GLN A 226 24.55 -11.54 28.51
CA GLN A 226 25.14 -11.34 29.83
C GLN A 226 26.60 -10.90 29.76
N ALA A 227 27.40 -11.51 28.88
CA ALA A 227 28.78 -11.11 28.65
C ALA A 227 28.86 -9.65 28.18
N PHE A 228 27.98 -9.25 27.25
CA PHE A 228 27.87 -7.87 26.80
C PHE A 228 27.53 -6.93 27.98
N ARG A 229 26.50 -7.24 28.77
CA ARG A 229 26.09 -6.42 29.92
C ARG A 229 27.17 -6.31 30.99
N SER A 230 27.93 -7.37 31.23
CA SER A 230 29.04 -7.37 32.20
C SER A 230 30.13 -6.34 31.85
N VAL A 231 30.31 -6.03 30.57
CA VAL A 231 31.25 -5.04 30.07
C VAL A 231 30.62 -3.65 30.15
N PHE A 232 29.46 -3.46 29.52
CA PHE A 232 28.91 -2.13 29.27
C PHE A 232 28.07 -1.54 30.41
N ASP A 233 27.61 -2.32 31.39
CA ASP A 233 26.82 -1.79 32.52
C ASP A 233 27.65 -0.97 33.50
N SER A 234 28.94 -1.26 33.58
CA SER A 234 29.92 -0.62 34.45
C SER A 234 30.17 0.86 34.13
N ARG A 235 29.77 1.29 32.93
CA ARG A 235 30.03 2.63 32.40
C ARG A 235 28.73 3.35 32.00
N PRO A 236 28.70 4.69 32.04
CA PRO A 236 27.58 5.47 31.55
C PRO A 236 27.61 5.64 30.02
N GLU A 237 28.76 5.52 29.37
CA GLU A 237 28.90 5.56 27.91
C GLU A 237 28.02 4.48 27.24
N GLY A 238 27.45 4.83 26.10
CA GLY A 238 26.50 3.97 25.37
C GLY A 238 25.07 3.98 25.90
N TRP A 239 24.85 4.37 27.16
CA TRP A 239 23.51 4.44 27.77
C TRP A 239 22.87 5.82 27.59
N ALA A 240 21.61 5.82 27.15
CA ALA A 240 20.79 7.02 26.99
C ALA A 240 19.51 6.91 27.81
N ARG A 241 19.10 8.00 28.45
CA ARG A 241 17.81 8.09 29.16
C ARG A 241 16.70 8.45 28.17
N VAL A 242 15.57 7.76 28.27
CA VAL A 242 14.34 8.12 27.57
C VAL A 242 13.56 9.11 28.43
N LEU A 243 13.34 10.31 27.90
CA LEU A 243 12.63 11.40 28.57
C LEU A 243 11.37 11.72 27.76
N ARG A 244 10.21 11.25 28.21
CA ARG A 244 8.93 11.58 27.57
C ARG A 244 8.64 13.07 27.73
N PHE A 245 8.42 13.76 26.62
CA PHE A 245 7.96 15.15 26.61
C PHE A 245 6.43 15.20 26.65
N ASN A 246 5.78 14.37 25.82
CA ASN A 246 4.34 14.16 25.78
C ASN A 246 4.04 12.71 25.32
N GLU A 247 2.78 12.36 25.05
CA GLU A 247 2.36 11.02 24.60
C GLU A 247 2.89 10.61 23.21
N ARG A 248 3.40 11.55 22.40
CA ARG A 248 3.82 11.32 21.01
C ARG A 248 5.27 11.70 20.73
N LEU A 249 6.00 12.23 21.71
CA LEU A 249 7.35 12.75 21.55
C LEU A 249 8.21 12.44 22.79
N ALA A 250 9.40 11.93 22.53
CA ALA A 250 10.40 11.60 23.54
C ALA A 250 11.78 12.11 23.13
N VAL A 251 12.56 12.50 24.13
CA VAL A 251 13.96 12.91 23.98
C VAL A 251 14.85 11.81 24.55
N LEU A 252 15.82 11.38 23.77
CA LEU A 252 16.88 10.48 24.19
C LEU A 252 18.05 11.33 24.67
N ARG A 253 18.50 11.17 25.91
CA ARG A 253 19.64 11.92 26.46
C ARG A 253 20.80 10.99 26.81
N ALA A 254 21.93 11.15 26.15
CA ALA A 254 23.18 10.47 26.48
C ALA A 254 23.80 10.99 27.78
N HIS A 255 24.73 10.21 28.33
CA HIS A 255 25.44 10.52 29.58
C HIS A 255 26.09 11.93 29.60
N SER A 256 26.65 12.38 28.48
CA SER A 256 27.36 13.65 28.30
C SER A 256 26.44 14.85 28.02
N GLY A 257 25.12 14.64 27.93
CA GLY A 257 24.13 15.69 27.69
C GLY A 257 23.73 15.84 26.21
N GLU A 258 24.42 15.19 25.28
CA GLU A 258 23.92 15.07 23.92
C GLU A 258 22.59 14.36 23.86
N TRP A 259 21.77 14.74 22.89
CA TRP A 259 20.42 14.23 22.80
C TRP A 259 19.97 14.00 21.36
N ASP A 260 18.99 13.11 21.21
CA ASP A 260 18.25 12.87 19.98
C ASP A 260 16.75 12.78 20.30
N LEU A 261 15.92 12.63 19.27
CA LEU A 261 14.47 12.71 19.38
C LEU A 261 13.80 11.51 18.70
N LEU A 262 12.72 11.04 19.32
CA LEU A 262 11.83 10.00 18.81
C LEU A 262 10.39 10.52 18.86
N TRP A 263 9.58 10.12 17.90
CA TRP A 263 8.16 10.39 17.88
C TRP A 263 7.37 9.11 17.64
N MET A 264 6.09 9.12 18.00
CA MET A 264 5.19 8.00 17.77
C MET A 264 5.03 7.73 16.27
N GLY A 265 5.24 6.48 15.85
CA GLY A 265 5.21 6.11 14.43
C GLY A 265 6.42 6.62 13.65
N TYR A 266 7.59 6.65 14.28
CA TYR A 266 8.86 6.98 13.62
C TYR A 266 9.17 5.95 12.54
N CYS A 267 9.32 6.38 11.29
CA CYS A 267 9.75 5.50 10.19
C CYS A 267 11.11 5.95 9.67
N GLU A 268 12.03 5.02 9.44
CA GLU A 268 13.34 5.34 8.85
C GLU A 268 13.34 5.34 7.32
N GLN A 269 12.39 4.61 6.74
CA GLN A 269 12.27 4.46 5.30
C GLN A 269 11.21 5.39 4.73
N GLU A 270 11.49 5.88 3.53
CA GLU A 270 10.51 6.56 2.72
C GLU A 270 9.36 5.60 2.38
N PRO A 271 8.09 6.07 2.35
CA PRO A 271 7.00 5.23 1.88
C PRO A 271 7.29 4.68 0.48
N PRO A 272 6.99 3.39 0.22
CA PRO A 272 7.09 2.83 -1.11
C PRO A 272 6.31 3.70 -2.12
N GLU A 273 6.95 4.00 -3.25
CA GLU A 273 6.27 4.66 -4.37
C GLU A 273 5.02 3.84 -4.73
N ALA A 274 3.88 4.52 -4.85
CA ALA A 274 2.69 3.88 -5.39
C ALA A 274 3.00 3.49 -6.85
N LYS A 275 3.02 2.20 -7.17
CA LYS A 275 3.08 1.80 -8.58
C LYS A 275 1.78 2.22 -9.26
N ALA A 276 1.92 2.66 -10.50
CA ALA A 276 0.95 3.38 -11.34
C ALA A 276 -0.46 2.77 -11.53
N HIS A 277 -0.82 1.65 -10.92
CA HIS A 277 -2.09 0.98 -11.21
C HIS A 277 -3.28 1.70 -10.56
N GLY A 278 -3.26 1.95 -9.24
CA GLY A 278 -4.28 2.76 -8.57
C GLY A 278 -4.24 4.24 -8.97
N GLN A 279 -3.03 4.80 -9.12
CA GLN A 279 -2.83 6.21 -9.50
C GLN A 279 -3.31 6.56 -10.91
N SER A 280 -3.22 5.65 -11.89
CA SER A 280 -3.68 5.95 -13.25
C SER A 280 -5.20 6.14 -13.38
N GLN A 281 -5.96 5.77 -12.35
CA GLN A 281 -7.43 5.78 -12.36
C GLN A 281 -8.04 6.52 -11.16
N GLY A 282 -7.23 7.10 -10.27
CA GLY A 282 -7.69 7.90 -9.13
C GLY A 282 -8.56 7.14 -8.11
N LEU A 283 -8.40 5.81 -8.00
CA LEU A 283 -9.13 5.01 -7.00
C LEU A 283 -8.33 4.92 -5.70
N ALA A 284 -8.99 5.18 -4.57
CA ALA A 284 -8.45 4.90 -3.25
C ALA A 284 -8.33 3.37 -3.04
N VAL A 285 -7.40 2.94 -2.19
CA VAL A 285 -7.21 1.51 -1.85
C VAL A 285 -8.50 0.82 -1.41
N GLU A 286 -9.36 1.51 -0.66
CA GLU A 286 -10.66 0.99 -0.19
C GLU A 286 -11.72 0.81 -1.29
N ASP A 287 -11.48 1.37 -2.46
CA ASP A 287 -12.32 1.28 -3.66
C ASP A 287 -11.67 0.39 -4.74
N LEU A 288 -10.55 -0.28 -4.43
CA LEU A 288 -9.92 -1.26 -5.31
C LEU A 288 -10.40 -2.67 -4.96
N ALA A 289 -10.97 -3.36 -5.95
CA ALA A 289 -11.29 -4.78 -5.82
C ALA A 289 -10.00 -5.58 -5.57
N ILE A 290 -10.09 -6.63 -4.76
CA ILE A 290 -8.91 -7.37 -4.31
C ILE A 290 -8.13 -8.03 -5.45
N SER A 291 -8.82 -8.34 -6.55
CA SER A 291 -8.24 -8.88 -7.78
C SER A 291 -7.28 -7.90 -8.49
N LEU A 292 -7.33 -6.61 -8.15
CA LEU A 292 -6.49 -5.54 -8.71
C LEU A 292 -5.41 -5.03 -7.76
N MET A 293 -5.46 -5.37 -6.48
CA MET A 293 -4.45 -4.91 -5.52
C MET A 293 -3.09 -5.56 -5.82
N SER A 294 -2.11 -4.75 -6.20
CA SER A 294 -0.76 -5.24 -6.49
C SER A 294 0.00 -5.57 -5.18
N GLN A 295 1.08 -6.36 -5.26
CA GLN A 295 2.01 -6.54 -4.13
C GLN A 295 2.56 -5.20 -3.60
N SER A 296 2.71 -4.18 -4.45
CA SER A 296 3.11 -2.83 -4.04
C SER A 296 2.07 -2.13 -3.18
N ASP A 297 0.77 -2.29 -3.47
CA ASP A 297 -0.30 -1.64 -2.70
C ASP A 297 -0.42 -2.25 -1.31
N HIS A 298 -0.22 -3.56 -1.19
CA HIS A 298 -0.16 -4.26 0.10
C HIS A 298 1.06 -3.83 0.93
N ARG A 299 2.24 -3.73 0.32
CA ARG A 299 3.46 -3.23 0.99
C ARG A 299 3.28 -1.80 1.51
N ARG A 300 2.57 -0.98 0.73
CA ARG A 300 2.25 0.40 1.08
C ARG A 300 1.25 0.49 2.23
N SER A 301 0.21 -0.36 2.22
CA SER A 301 -0.73 -0.50 3.33
C SER A 301 0.00 -0.85 4.64
N VAL A 302 0.89 -1.85 4.62
CA VAL A 302 1.72 -2.20 5.78
C VAL A 302 2.61 -1.03 6.21
N HIS A 303 3.23 -0.31 5.26
CA HIS A 303 4.06 0.86 5.57
C HIS A 303 3.28 2.01 6.23
N PHE A 304 1.99 2.18 5.96
CA PHE A 304 1.19 3.24 6.56
C PHE A 304 0.44 2.80 7.82
N GLN A 305 0.60 1.55 8.29
CA GLN A 305 0.04 1.13 9.56
C GLN A 305 0.63 1.96 10.72
N GLN A 306 -0.28 2.47 11.56
CA GLN A 306 0.05 3.33 12.70
C GLN A 306 -0.28 2.63 14.01
N GLY A 307 0.46 2.98 15.08
CA GLY A 307 0.23 2.42 16.41
C GLY A 307 0.57 0.94 16.54
N VAL A 308 1.37 0.41 15.61
CA VAL A 308 1.85 -0.96 15.59
C VAL A 308 3.28 -1.04 16.10
N TRP A 309 3.68 -2.19 16.64
CA TRP A 309 5.06 -2.45 17.01
C TRP A 309 5.68 -3.35 15.94
N ARG A 310 6.30 -2.75 14.94
CA ARG A 310 6.75 -3.43 13.72
C ARG A 310 7.79 -4.50 13.96
N GLU A 311 8.70 -4.24 14.89
CA GLU A 311 9.68 -5.24 15.31
C GLU A 311 9.00 -6.50 15.86
N LYS A 312 7.94 -6.33 16.66
CA LYS A 312 7.18 -7.43 17.25
C LYS A 312 6.35 -8.14 16.20
N ASP A 313 5.66 -7.40 15.35
CA ASP A 313 4.86 -7.96 14.26
C ASP A 313 5.74 -8.77 13.27
N ALA A 314 6.92 -8.25 12.91
CA ALA A 314 7.88 -8.97 12.08
C ALA A 314 8.39 -10.25 12.77
N HIS A 315 8.66 -10.19 14.07
CA HIS A 315 9.09 -11.35 14.86
C HIS A 315 8.00 -12.44 14.94
N GLU A 316 6.76 -12.05 15.19
CA GLU A 316 5.61 -12.98 15.23
C GLU A 316 5.30 -13.54 13.84
N ALA A 317 5.44 -12.74 12.79
CA ALA A 317 5.28 -13.19 11.41
C ALA A 317 6.32 -14.24 11.00
N GLU A 318 7.58 -14.07 11.40
CA GLU A 318 8.63 -15.09 11.20
C GLU A 318 8.30 -16.38 11.94
N HIS A 319 7.90 -16.31 13.21
CA HIS A 319 7.47 -17.49 13.96
C HIS A 319 6.30 -18.21 13.28
N ALA A 320 5.30 -17.47 12.83
CA ALA A 320 4.17 -18.02 12.10
C ALA A 320 4.60 -18.69 10.79
N PHE A 321 5.53 -18.08 10.04
CA PHE A 321 6.07 -18.63 8.80
C PHE A 321 6.61 -20.06 8.98
N TYR A 322 7.46 -20.28 9.97
CA TYR A 322 8.03 -21.61 10.23
C TYR A 322 7.02 -22.56 10.91
N LYS A 323 6.11 -22.04 11.74
CA LYS A 323 5.04 -22.84 12.36
C LYS A 323 4.09 -23.45 11.34
N ARG A 324 3.90 -22.79 10.17
CA ARG A 324 3.18 -23.34 9.02
C ARG A 324 3.90 -24.50 8.32
N GLY A 325 5.11 -24.85 8.75
CA GLY A 325 5.93 -25.91 8.15
C GLY A 325 6.77 -25.45 6.96
N ASN A 326 6.91 -24.13 6.75
CA ASN A 326 7.81 -23.64 5.71
C ASN A 326 9.28 -23.84 6.11
N SER A 327 10.11 -24.09 5.10
CA SER A 327 11.55 -24.31 5.23
C SER A 327 12.36 -23.01 5.11
N ILE A 328 13.62 -23.06 5.52
CA ILE A 328 14.64 -22.03 5.31
C ILE A 328 14.82 -21.75 3.81
N ALA A 329 14.72 -22.79 2.97
CA ALA A 329 14.80 -22.63 1.52
C ALA A 329 13.65 -21.75 0.99
N GLN A 330 12.42 -21.97 1.46
CA GLN A 330 11.27 -21.14 1.13
C GLN A 330 11.40 -19.73 1.73
N ARG A 331 11.93 -19.59 2.94
CA ARG A 331 12.17 -18.27 3.56
C ARG A 331 13.10 -17.41 2.71
N ARG A 332 14.16 -17.99 2.14
CA ARG A 332 15.09 -17.29 1.24
C ARG A 332 14.44 -16.78 -0.05
N MET A 333 13.34 -17.40 -0.47
CA MET A 333 12.59 -17.02 -1.67
C MET A 333 11.39 -16.10 -1.37
N THR A 334 11.06 -15.90 -0.09
CA THR A 334 9.91 -15.10 0.36
C THR A 334 10.40 -13.79 0.95
N SER A 335 9.87 -12.66 0.49
CA SER A 335 10.27 -11.36 1.03
C SER A 335 9.69 -11.13 2.43
N ASP A 336 10.37 -10.33 3.26
CA ASP A 336 9.92 -9.99 4.61
C ASP A 336 8.50 -9.39 4.61
N ALA A 337 8.20 -8.57 3.59
CA ALA A 337 6.88 -8.00 3.41
C ALA A 337 5.79 -9.05 3.13
N ASP A 338 6.11 -10.12 2.38
CA ASP A 338 5.15 -11.19 2.10
C ASP A 338 4.94 -12.08 3.33
N VAL A 339 5.99 -12.30 4.13
CA VAL A 339 5.90 -12.99 5.43
C VAL A 339 4.98 -12.22 6.38
N LEU A 340 5.24 -10.91 6.53
CA LEU A 340 4.46 -10.01 7.37
C LEU A 340 3.01 -9.88 6.89
N LEU A 341 2.78 -9.74 5.58
CA LEU A 341 1.43 -9.67 5.00
C LEU A 341 0.63 -10.95 5.26
N SER A 342 1.26 -12.12 5.12
CA SER A 342 0.59 -13.40 5.37
C SER A 342 0.15 -13.52 6.83
N TRP A 343 1.02 -13.12 7.76
CA TRP A 343 0.68 -13.09 9.18
C TRP A 343 -0.38 -12.02 9.51
N ALA A 344 -0.26 -10.80 8.98
CA ALA A 344 -1.22 -9.73 9.20
C ALA A 344 -2.63 -10.12 8.73
N ARG A 345 -2.73 -10.90 7.63
CA ARG A 345 -3.99 -11.49 7.17
C ARG A 345 -4.58 -12.50 8.14
N GLU A 346 -3.77 -13.37 8.71
CA GLU A 346 -4.22 -14.34 9.72
C GLU A 346 -4.69 -13.68 11.01
N GLN A 347 -4.06 -12.57 11.40
CA GLN A 347 -4.50 -11.79 12.56
C GLN A 347 -5.73 -10.92 12.27
N GLY A 348 -6.20 -10.86 11.02
CA GLY A 348 -7.31 -10.01 10.60
C GLY A 348 -6.97 -8.51 10.55
N PHE A 349 -5.68 -8.15 10.60
CA PHE A 349 -5.23 -6.75 10.45
C PHE A 349 -5.31 -6.27 9.00
N VAL A 350 -5.24 -7.19 8.05
CA VAL A 350 -5.46 -6.96 6.62
C VAL A 350 -6.47 -8.02 6.18
N GLU A 351 -7.56 -7.63 5.53
CA GLU A 351 -8.52 -8.62 5.01
C GLU A 351 -7.81 -9.55 4.02
N ALA A 352 -7.85 -10.85 4.29
CA ALA A 352 -7.38 -11.84 3.34
C ALA A 352 -8.30 -11.80 2.11
N PRO A 353 -7.76 -11.90 0.88
CA PRO A 353 -8.56 -12.37 -0.23
C PRO A 353 -8.97 -13.79 0.11
N VAL A 354 -10.19 -13.97 0.62
CA VAL A 354 -10.77 -15.30 0.75
C VAL A 354 -11.04 -15.75 -0.69
N PRO A 355 -10.33 -16.77 -1.22
CA PRO A 355 -10.79 -17.44 -2.41
C PRO A 355 -12.16 -17.97 -2.05
N ALA A 356 -13.19 -17.47 -2.71
CA ALA A 356 -14.55 -17.76 -2.33
C ALA A 356 -14.78 -19.28 -2.33
N GLN A 357 -14.87 -19.89 -1.14
CA GLN A 357 -15.71 -21.06 -0.99
C GLN A 357 -17.13 -20.50 -0.94
N LEU A 358 -17.77 -20.41 -2.11
CA LEU A 358 -19.19 -20.12 -2.13
C LEU A 358 -19.87 -21.14 -1.20
N SER A 359 -20.71 -20.65 -0.28
CA SER A 359 -21.71 -21.50 0.35
C SER A 359 -22.48 -22.26 -0.73
N GLU A 360 -23.03 -23.44 -0.43
CA GLU A 360 -23.81 -24.24 -1.38
C GLU A 360 -24.94 -23.47 -2.10
N THR A 361 -25.32 -22.29 -1.59
CA THR A 361 -26.26 -21.34 -2.19
C THR A 361 -25.57 -20.17 -2.90
N THR A 362 -25.84 -20.03 -4.20
CA THR A 362 -25.48 -18.87 -5.04
C THR A 362 -26.06 -17.57 -4.46
N PRO A 363 -25.28 -16.47 -4.35
CA PRO A 363 -25.79 -15.19 -3.86
C PRO A 363 -27.00 -14.68 -4.67
N PRO A 364 -27.98 -14.01 -4.04
CA PRO A 364 -29.13 -13.45 -4.74
C PRO A 364 -28.71 -12.53 -5.89
N GLY A 365 -29.32 -12.71 -7.06
CA GLY A 365 -29.02 -11.92 -8.25
C GLY A 365 -27.87 -12.46 -9.12
N PHE A 366 -27.21 -13.54 -8.70
CA PHE A 366 -26.24 -14.28 -9.51
C PHE A 366 -26.85 -15.54 -10.13
N LYS A 367 -26.39 -15.88 -11.33
CA LYS A 367 -26.75 -17.10 -12.06
C LYS A 367 -25.50 -17.92 -12.34
N VAL A 368 -25.56 -19.22 -12.02
CA VAL A 368 -24.47 -20.16 -12.30
C VAL A 368 -24.57 -20.61 -13.75
N MET A 369 -23.47 -20.49 -14.50
CA MET A 369 -23.40 -20.85 -15.91
C MET A 369 -22.00 -21.29 -16.30
N THR A 370 -21.88 -21.91 -17.48
CA THR A 370 -20.59 -22.29 -18.05
C THR A 370 -20.24 -21.35 -19.20
N LEU A 371 -19.18 -20.55 -19.04
CA LEU A 371 -18.66 -19.64 -20.05
C LEU A 371 -17.21 -20.00 -20.36
N GLY A 372 -16.88 -20.22 -21.64
CA GLY A 372 -15.51 -20.59 -22.04
C GLY A 372 -14.97 -21.85 -21.35
N GLY A 373 -15.85 -22.80 -21.00
CA GLY A 373 -15.48 -24.04 -20.31
C GLY A 373 -15.24 -23.88 -18.80
N ARG A 374 -15.44 -22.69 -18.22
CA ARG A 374 -15.33 -22.45 -16.77
C ARG A 374 -16.71 -22.26 -16.15
N ARG A 375 -16.90 -22.80 -14.96
CA ARG A 375 -18.13 -22.59 -14.19
C ARG A 375 -18.03 -21.29 -13.39
N LEU A 376 -18.95 -20.37 -13.66
CA LEU A 376 -18.95 -19.02 -13.08
C LEU A 376 -20.35 -18.70 -12.52
N ALA A 377 -20.41 -17.88 -11.48
CA ALA A 377 -21.63 -17.19 -11.08
C ALA A 377 -21.58 -15.75 -11.60
N VAL A 378 -22.51 -15.39 -12.47
CA VAL A 378 -22.55 -14.10 -13.16
C VAL A 378 -23.79 -13.33 -12.70
N SER A 379 -23.62 -12.06 -12.32
CA SER A 379 -24.73 -11.22 -11.91
C SER A 379 -25.65 -10.84 -13.07
N GLU A 380 -26.90 -10.50 -12.78
CA GLU A 380 -27.69 -9.64 -13.67
C GLU A 380 -26.94 -8.29 -13.91
N MET A 381 -27.33 -7.53 -14.94
CA MET A 381 -26.77 -6.18 -15.15
C MET A 381 -26.95 -5.34 -13.89
N VAL A 382 -25.89 -4.67 -13.48
CA VAL A 382 -25.97 -3.74 -12.35
C VAL A 382 -26.92 -2.61 -12.72
N THR A 383 -27.89 -2.36 -11.85
CA THR A 383 -28.92 -1.34 -12.05
C THR A 383 -28.53 -0.01 -11.41
N VAL A 384 -29.18 1.08 -11.84
CA VAL A 384 -29.03 2.41 -11.21
C VAL A 384 -29.32 2.34 -9.71
N ASP A 385 -30.40 1.69 -9.28
CA ASP A 385 -30.75 1.54 -7.86
C ASP A 385 -29.66 0.82 -7.04
N SER A 386 -29.06 -0.23 -7.60
CA SER A 386 -28.02 -0.99 -6.93
C SER A 386 -26.74 -0.16 -6.82
N PHE A 387 -26.44 0.63 -7.85
CA PHE A 387 -25.28 1.52 -7.87
C PHE A 387 -25.45 2.70 -6.91
N ASP A 388 -26.62 3.33 -6.84
CA ASP A 388 -26.91 4.42 -5.90
C ASP A 388 -26.83 3.96 -4.44
N ARG A 389 -27.22 2.72 -4.18
CA ARG A 389 -27.01 2.08 -2.86
C ARG A 389 -25.52 1.96 -2.54
N MET A 390 -24.71 1.51 -3.49
CA MET A 390 -23.26 1.46 -3.32
C MET A 390 -22.69 2.85 -3.01
N LEU A 391 -23.09 3.90 -3.73
CA LEU A 391 -22.63 5.27 -3.50
C LEU A 391 -22.95 5.76 -2.08
N THR A 392 -24.16 5.47 -1.61
CA THR A 392 -24.64 5.86 -0.29
C THR A 392 -23.91 5.12 0.83
N GLU A 393 -23.73 3.81 0.68
CA GLU A 393 -23.17 2.97 1.74
C GLU A 393 -21.63 3.01 1.83
N SER A 394 -20.94 3.18 0.71
CA SER A 394 -19.47 3.19 0.66
C SER A 394 -18.87 4.59 0.84
N GLY A 395 -19.66 5.65 0.62
CA GLY A 395 -19.16 7.02 0.53
C GLY A 395 -18.37 7.31 -0.75
N TYR A 396 -18.27 6.36 -1.70
CA TYR A 396 -17.47 6.49 -2.92
C TYR A 396 -17.80 7.74 -3.73
N GLY A 397 -19.07 8.17 -3.75
CA GLY A 397 -19.49 9.38 -4.46
C GLY A 397 -18.72 10.65 -4.07
N GLN A 398 -18.23 10.74 -2.82
CA GLN A 398 -17.42 11.87 -2.34
C GLN A 398 -15.93 11.73 -2.69
N ARG A 399 -15.46 10.50 -2.89
CA ARG A 399 -14.06 10.17 -3.24
C ARG A 399 -13.81 10.09 -4.74
N ARG A 400 -14.86 10.10 -5.58
CA ARG A 400 -14.73 10.14 -7.05
C ARG A 400 -13.89 11.34 -7.47
N ALA A 401 -12.98 11.13 -8.42
CA ALA A 401 -12.10 12.17 -8.90
C ALA A 401 -12.91 13.36 -9.47
N PRO A 402 -12.58 14.62 -9.15
CA PRO A 402 -13.38 15.80 -9.53
C PRO A 402 -13.54 16.01 -11.03
N ASP A 403 -12.61 15.46 -11.82
CA ASP A 403 -12.58 15.45 -13.28
C ASP A 403 -13.32 14.26 -13.92
N SER A 404 -13.87 13.36 -13.10
CA SER A 404 -14.71 12.26 -13.58
C SER A 404 -16.00 12.78 -14.21
N GLU A 405 -16.47 12.11 -15.26
CA GLU A 405 -17.79 12.40 -15.83
C GLU A 405 -18.89 12.29 -14.77
N THR A 406 -19.87 13.20 -14.85
CA THR A 406 -20.99 13.21 -13.92
C THR A 406 -21.89 12.01 -14.19
N LEU A 407 -22.18 11.23 -13.15
CA LEU A 407 -23.12 10.10 -13.23
C LEU A 407 -24.49 10.56 -13.75
N GLU A 408 -24.86 11.82 -13.52
CA GLU A 408 -26.07 12.46 -14.04
C GLU A 408 -26.14 12.45 -15.58
N ARG A 409 -25.02 12.65 -16.28
CA ARG A 409 -24.99 12.60 -17.75
C ARG A 409 -25.22 11.18 -18.27
N ALA A 410 -24.71 10.19 -17.56
CA ALA A 410 -24.87 8.78 -17.88
C ALA A 410 -26.26 8.25 -17.49
N ASN A 411 -26.84 8.70 -16.37
CA ASN A 411 -27.97 8.01 -15.73
C ASN A 411 -29.17 8.91 -15.38
N GLY A 412 -29.10 10.24 -15.53
CA GLY A 412 -30.15 11.16 -15.04
C GLY A 412 -31.54 11.00 -15.67
N LYS A 413 -31.63 10.34 -16.84
CA LYS A 413 -32.90 9.99 -17.50
C LYS A 413 -33.29 8.51 -17.37
N SER A 414 -32.51 7.72 -16.64
CA SER A 414 -32.77 6.29 -16.43
C SER A 414 -33.66 6.08 -15.22
N VAL A 415 -34.50 5.04 -15.27
CA VAL A 415 -35.26 4.60 -14.09
C VAL A 415 -34.40 3.66 -13.24
N GLY A 416 -34.72 3.50 -11.96
CA GLY A 416 -33.93 2.72 -11.01
C GLY A 416 -33.60 1.28 -11.43
N SER A 417 -34.51 0.64 -12.18
CA SER A 417 -34.34 -0.72 -12.71
C SER A 417 -33.48 -0.81 -13.98
N ASP A 418 -33.14 0.31 -14.61
CA ASP A 418 -32.33 0.33 -15.82
C ASP A 418 -30.88 -0.05 -15.52
N PRO A 419 -30.16 -0.61 -16.50
CA PRO A 419 -28.71 -0.82 -16.40
C PRO A 419 -27.97 0.50 -16.15
N VAL A 420 -27.04 0.49 -15.20
CA VAL A 420 -26.22 1.67 -14.90
C VAL A 420 -25.18 1.90 -15.99
N GLY A 421 -25.03 3.14 -16.45
CA GLY A 421 -23.86 3.59 -17.19
C GLY A 421 -22.80 4.07 -16.21
N ALA A 422 -21.60 3.49 -16.26
CA ALA A 422 -20.53 3.84 -15.32
C ALA A 422 -19.16 3.82 -16.01
N SER A 423 -18.18 4.51 -15.45
CA SER A 423 -16.79 4.37 -15.86
C SER A 423 -16.22 3.01 -15.41
N TRP A 424 -15.04 2.66 -15.91
CA TRP A 424 -14.36 1.46 -15.41
C TRP A 424 -14.00 1.59 -13.93
N ALA A 425 -13.55 2.77 -13.49
CA ALA A 425 -13.22 3.04 -12.09
C ALA A 425 -14.44 2.86 -11.17
N ASP A 426 -15.61 3.33 -11.62
CA ASP A 426 -16.88 3.12 -10.94
C ASP A 426 -17.25 1.63 -10.80
N ALA A 427 -17.03 0.87 -11.89
CA ALA A 427 -17.31 -0.56 -11.90
C ALA A 427 -16.39 -1.33 -10.94
N GLN A 428 -15.14 -0.88 -10.78
CA GLN A 428 -14.21 -1.45 -9.79
C GLN A 428 -14.56 -1.09 -8.35
N ALA A 429 -14.92 0.17 -8.09
CA ALA A 429 -15.42 0.59 -6.78
C ALA A 429 -16.67 -0.19 -6.38
N TYR A 430 -17.56 -0.45 -7.34
CA TYR A 430 -18.71 -1.32 -7.15
C TYR A 430 -18.31 -2.75 -6.80
N CYS A 431 -17.30 -3.32 -7.49
CA CYS A 431 -16.75 -4.63 -7.15
C CYS A 431 -16.24 -4.63 -5.70
N ALA A 432 -15.38 -3.68 -5.31
CA ALA A 432 -14.83 -3.58 -3.94
C ALA A 432 -15.91 -3.45 -2.85
N TRP A 433 -16.97 -2.67 -3.10
CA TRP A 433 -18.12 -2.61 -2.20
C TRP A 433 -18.85 -3.96 -2.11
N LEU A 434 -19.08 -4.63 -3.24
CA LEU A 434 -19.78 -5.90 -3.27
C LEU A 434 -18.97 -7.04 -2.63
N GLU A 435 -17.63 -7.04 -2.78
CA GLU A 435 -16.73 -7.98 -2.09
C GLU A 435 -16.93 -7.93 -0.58
N ARG A 436 -16.95 -6.71 0.00
CA ARG A 436 -17.18 -6.49 1.43
C ARG A 436 -18.56 -6.97 1.88
N LYS A 437 -19.59 -6.79 1.04
CA LYS A 437 -20.96 -7.19 1.36
C LYS A 437 -21.16 -8.70 1.34
N LEU A 438 -20.54 -9.37 0.37
CA LEU A 438 -20.71 -10.79 0.15
C LEU A 438 -19.60 -11.64 0.81
N ALA A 439 -18.54 -11.01 1.31
CA ALA A 439 -17.32 -11.65 1.82
C ALA A 439 -16.71 -12.65 0.82
N VAL A 440 -16.75 -12.30 -0.48
CA VAL A 440 -16.22 -13.12 -1.58
C VAL A 440 -15.51 -12.23 -2.61
N ALA A 441 -14.42 -12.71 -3.18
CA ALA A 441 -13.73 -12.00 -4.25
C ALA A 441 -14.61 -11.93 -5.50
N VAL A 442 -14.74 -10.73 -6.07
CA VAL A 442 -15.49 -10.48 -7.29
C VAL A 442 -14.64 -9.74 -8.32
N ARG A 443 -15.02 -9.85 -9.58
CA ARG A 443 -14.38 -9.13 -10.67
C ARG A 443 -15.37 -8.83 -11.79
N LEU A 444 -14.93 -8.03 -12.75
CA LEU A 444 -15.64 -7.89 -14.02
C LEU A 444 -15.44 -9.14 -14.90
N LEU A 445 -16.28 -9.28 -15.93
CA LEU A 445 -16.14 -10.33 -16.96
C LEU A 445 -14.78 -10.24 -17.64
N LYS A 446 -14.21 -11.37 -18.05
CA LYS A 446 -13.13 -11.37 -19.06
C LYS A 446 -13.73 -11.16 -20.45
N ARG A 447 -12.91 -10.76 -21.42
CA ARG A 447 -13.39 -10.52 -22.79
C ARG A 447 -13.97 -11.79 -23.41
N GLU A 448 -13.30 -12.92 -23.19
CA GLU A 448 -13.78 -14.23 -23.67
C GLU A 448 -15.09 -14.64 -23.00
N GLU A 449 -15.27 -14.34 -21.72
CA GLU A 449 -16.52 -14.63 -20.98
C GLU A 449 -17.68 -13.78 -21.51
N PHE A 450 -17.44 -12.48 -21.79
CA PHE A 450 -18.42 -11.62 -22.44
C PHE A 450 -18.77 -12.09 -23.86
N ARG A 451 -17.78 -12.51 -24.66
CA ARG A 451 -18.03 -13.06 -26.00
C ARG A 451 -18.84 -14.35 -25.95
N ALA A 452 -18.60 -15.20 -24.95
CA ALA A 452 -19.37 -16.43 -24.74
C ALA A 452 -20.84 -16.16 -24.39
N LEU A 453 -21.16 -15.03 -23.75
CA LEU A 453 -22.54 -14.59 -23.52
C LEU A 453 -23.25 -14.11 -24.79
N ARG A 454 -22.49 -13.69 -25.81
CA ARG A 454 -23.00 -13.16 -27.09
C ARG A 454 -22.49 -13.94 -28.32
N PRO A 455 -22.70 -15.27 -28.39
CA PRO A 455 -22.05 -16.14 -29.37
C PRO A 455 -22.44 -15.83 -30.82
N ALA A 456 -23.66 -15.32 -31.06
CA ALA A 456 -24.13 -14.96 -32.40
C ALA A 456 -23.32 -13.81 -33.03
N TYR A 457 -22.57 -13.05 -32.23
CA TYR A 457 -21.86 -11.85 -32.64
C TYR A 457 -20.36 -11.90 -32.35
N SER A 458 -19.84 -13.00 -31.79
CA SER A 458 -18.42 -13.12 -31.43
C SER A 458 -17.51 -12.88 -32.64
N ASN A 459 -17.79 -13.51 -33.78
CA ASN A 459 -17.03 -13.31 -35.03
C ASN A 459 -17.09 -11.87 -35.54
N HIS A 460 -18.23 -11.19 -35.34
CA HIS A 460 -18.36 -9.78 -35.70
C HIS A 460 -17.48 -8.92 -34.79
N TYR A 461 -17.53 -9.13 -33.47
CA TYR A 461 -16.66 -8.43 -32.52
C TYR A 461 -15.17 -8.74 -32.71
N ASP A 462 -14.80 -9.94 -33.14
CA ASP A 462 -13.42 -10.32 -33.47
C ASP A 462 -12.87 -9.50 -34.65
N LEU A 463 -13.71 -9.26 -35.66
CA LEU A 463 -13.35 -8.39 -36.78
C LEU A 463 -13.20 -6.93 -36.34
N LEU A 464 -14.02 -6.47 -35.38
CA LEU A 464 -13.98 -5.09 -34.89
C LEU A 464 -12.81 -4.82 -33.93
N ALA A 465 -12.30 -5.83 -33.23
CA ALA A 465 -11.22 -5.70 -32.24
C ALA A 465 -9.90 -5.14 -32.83
N GLN A 466 -9.72 -5.21 -34.15
CA GLN A 466 -8.52 -4.71 -34.84
C GLN A 466 -8.68 -3.27 -35.38
N PHE A 467 -9.86 -2.66 -35.24
CA PHE A 467 -10.14 -1.33 -35.80
C PHE A 467 -10.49 -0.32 -34.71
N ASP A 468 -9.68 0.71 -34.61
CA ASP A 468 -10.08 1.97 -34.00
C ASP A 468 -11.21 2.57 -34.86
N PHE A 469 -12.45 2.40 -34.43
CA PHE A 469 -13.63 3.10 -34.96
C PHE A 469 -14.18 2.68 -36.33
N PRO A 470 -14.89 1.54 -36.43
CA PRO A 470 -15.63 1.19 -37.64
C PRO A 470 -16.80 2.15 -37.95
N TRP A 471 -17.27 2.94 -36.97
CA TRP A 471 -18.45 3.81 -37.08
C TRP A 471 -18.11 5.31 -37.11
N GLU A 472 -16.83 5.70 -37.12
CA GLU A 472 -16.48 7.13 -37.11
C GLU A 472 -16.89 7.88 -38.38
N HIS A 473 -17.30 7.14 -39.41
CA HIS A 473 -17.69 7.66 -40.72
C HIS A 473 -19.16 7.41 -41.09
N SER A 474 -19.88 6.50 -40.40
CA SER A 474 -21.28 6.14 -40.65
C SER A 474 -21.88 5.36 -39.47
N PRO A 475 -23.22 5.37 -39.24
CA PRO A 475 -23.85 4.44 -38.30
C PRO A 475 -23.52 2.98 -38.69
N PRO A 476 -23.56 2.03 -37.73
CA PRO A 476 -23.28 0.63 -38.00
C PRO A 476 -24.10 0.13 -39.18
N GLN A 477 -23.42 -0.38 -40.20
CA GLN A 477 -24.07 -1.02 -41.33
C GLN A 477 -24.66 -2.37 -40.89
N GLN A 478 -25.70 -2.82 -41.59
CA GLN A 478 -26.29 -4.14 -41.39
C GLN A 478 -25.20 -5.22 -41.49
N ILE A 479 -25.15 -6.12 -40.51
CA ILE A 479 -24.11 -7.17 -40.47
C ILE A 479 -24.44 -8.18 -41.56
N ARG A 480 -23.59 -8.29 -42.58
CA ARG A 480 -23.66 -9.38 -43.55
C ARG A 480 -22.97 -10.60 -42.97
N THR A 481 -23.66 -11.74 -42.90
CA THR A 481 -22.99 -12.99 -42.56
C THR A 481 -21.99 -13.34 -43.68
N HIS A 482 -20.94 -14.10 -43.37
CA HIS A 482 -19.94 -14.51 -44.37
C HIS A 482 -20.48 -15.52 -45.40
N LYS A 483 -21.75 -15.95 -45.29
CA LYS A 483 -22.37 -16.86 -46.24
C LYS A 483 -22.98 -16.06 -47.38
N ARG A 484 -22.54 -16.38 -48.60
CA ARG A 484 -23.02 -15.76 -49.83
C ARG A 484 -24.50 -16.10 -50.02
N GLY A 485 -25.38 -15.14 -49.77
CA GLY A 485 -26.84 -15.28 -49.98
C GLY A 485 -27.72 -15.04 -48.75
N ASP A 486 -27.15 -14.85 -47.56
CA ASP A 486 -27.94 -14.52 -46.37
C ASP A 486 -28.39 -13.06 -46.38
N GLU A 487 -29.60 -12.81 -45.86
CA GLU A 487 -30.10 -11.45 -45.67
C GLU A 487 -29.27 -10.69 -44.62
N PRO A 488 -29.12 -9.36 -44.76
CA PRO A 488 -28.42 -8.55 -43.79
C PRO A 488 -29.11 -8.60 -42.42
N LEU A 489 -28.37 -8.94 -41.36
CA LEU A 489 -28.91 -8.92 -40.00
C LEU A 489 -28.98 -7.46 -39.51
N GLN A 490 -30.19 -6.97 -39.25
CA GLN A 490 -30.39 -5.68 -38.58
C GLN A 490 -30.14 -5.84 -37.08
N VAL A 491 -29.15 -5.12 -36.55
CA VAL A 491 -28.92 -5.03 -35.11
C VAL A 491 -29.51 -3.71 -34.61
N PRO A 492 -30.46 -3.72 -33.67
CA PRO A 492 -31.07 -2.51 -33.15
C PRO A 492 -30.08 -1.69 -32.31
N SER A 493 -30.35 -0.39 -32.17
CA SER A 493 -29.76 0.43 -31.11
C SER A 493 -30.47 0.12 -29.78
N ALA A 494 -29.78 0.27 -28.67
CA ALA A 494 -30.35 0.28 -27.32
C ALA A 494 -30.37 1.69 -26.70
N VAL A 495 -29.73 2.68 -27.31
CA VAL A 495 -29.59 4.03 -26.75
C VAL A 495 -30.26 5.08 -27.63
N CYS A 496 -31.12 5.90 -27.03
CA CYS A 496 -31.59 7.18 -27.58
C CYS A 496 -30.57 8.28 -27.24
N TRP A 497 -29.99 8.90 -28.27
CA TRP A 497 -29.10 10.05 -28.10
C TRP A 497 -29.89 11.34 -28.19
N SER A 498 -29.54 12.35 -27.37
CA SER A 498 -30.18 13.67 -27.42
C SER A 498 -29.95 14.40 -28.74
N GLU A 499 -28.85 14.10 -29.44
CA GLU A 499 -28.54 14.60 -30.77
C GLU A 499 -27.94 13.50 -31.66
N SER A 500 -28.36 13.45 -32.92
CA SER A 500 -27.78 12.52 -33.90
C SER A 500 -26.35 12.90 -34.22
N ARG A 501 -25.43 11.94 -34.07
CA ARG A 501 -24.00 12.10 -34.41
C ARG A 501 -23.73 12.14 -35.92
N PHE A 502 -24.70 11.71 -36.72
CA PHE A 502 -24.60 11.60 -38.18
C PHE A 502 -25.61 12.55 -38.84
N PHE A 503 -25.22 13.17 -39.96
CA PHE A 503 -26.15 13.92 -40.81
C PHE A 503 -27.36 13.06 -41.17
N SER A 504 -28.57 13.63 -41.19
CA SER A 504 -29.74 12.93 -41.72
C SER A 504 -29.43 12.48 -43.14
N THR A 505 -29.60 11.20 -43.42
CA THR A 505 -29.41 10.59 -44.74
C THR A 505 -30.18 11.39 -45.79
N GLU A 506 -29.49 12.22 -46.56
CA GLU A 506 -29.97 12.54 -47.90
C GLU A 506 -29.94 11.25 -48.75
N PRO A 507 -30.86 11.04 -49.71
CA PRO A 507 -31.04 9.75 -50.37
C PRO A 507 -29.91 9.31 -51.33
N GLN A 508 -28.70 9.89 -51.27
CA GLN A 508 -27.65 9.68 -52.28
C GLN A 508 -26.21 9.66 -51.73
N GLN A 509 -25.94 9.01 -50.61
CA GLN A 509 -24.56 8.54 -50.37
C GLN A 509 -24.43 7.09 -50.84
N SER A 510 -23.79 6.97 -52.00
CA SER A 510 -23.49 5.73 -52.70
C SER A 510 -23.11 4.60 -51.75
N GLU A 511 -23.83 3.49 -51.86
CA GLU A 511 -23.35 2.18 -51.43
C GLU A 511 -21.87 2.03 -51.84
N HIS A 512 -21.00 1.63 -50.91
CA HIS A 512 -19.58 1.29 -51.08
C HIS A 512 -18.57 2.46 -50.96
N MET A 513 -18.32 2.95 -49.74
CA MET A 513 -16.96 3.41 -49.42
C MET A 513 -16.08 2.21 -49.09
N ARG A 514 -15.02 1.99 -49.89
CA ARG A 514 -14.04 0.92 -49.67
C ARG A 514 -13.37 1.12 -48.30
N GLY A 515 -13.32 0.04 -47.52
CA GLY A 515 -12.76 -0.01 -46.16
C GLY A 515 -11.24 0.18 -46.09
N SER A 516 -10.76 1.38 -46.43
CA SER A 516 -9.47 1.87 -45.95
C SER A 516 -9.79 2.90 -44.86
N GLY A 517 -9.60 2.55 -43.58
CA GLY A 517 -9.84 3.39 -42.40
C GLY A 517 -9.02 4.69 -42.31
N LEU A 518 -8.74 5.32 -43.44
CA LEU A 518 -8.03 6.59 -43.64
C LEU A 518 -8.88 7.48 -44.58
N ALA A 519 -10.17 7.64 -44.30
CA ALA A 519 -10.97 8.65 -44.99
C ALA A 519 -10.71 10.02 -44.33
N THR A 520 -10.10 10.94 -45.09
CA THR A 520 -9.63 12.26 -44.61
C THR A 520 -10.74 13.31 -44.41
N LYS A 521 -12.02 12.95 -44.63
CA LYS A 521 -13.17 13.85 -44.41
C LYS A 521 -14.21 13.16 -43.53
N SER A 522 -14.16 13.49 -42.25
CA SER A 522 -15.14 13.07 -41.25
C SER A 522 -16.48 13.78 -41.47
N SER A 523 -17.57 13.02 -41.59
CA SER A 523 -18.97 13.49 -41.67
C SER A 523 -19.57 13.87 -40.30
N LYS A 524 -18.72 14.23 -39.32
CA LYS A 524 -19.12 14.60 -37.95
C LYS A 524 -19.75 16.00 -37.94
N ARG A 525 -20.88 16.15 -37.25
CA ARG A 525 -21.35 17.45 -36.74
C ARG A 525 -20.64 17.73 -35.41
N TRP A 526 -20.06 18.92 -35.25
CA TRP A 526 -19.62 19.38 -33.93
C TRP A 526 -20.86 19.69 -33.09
N ILE A 527 -20.98 19.05 -31.94
CA ILE A 527 -22.08 19.23 -30.97
C ILE A 527 -21.57 20.22 -29.92
N GLU A 528 -22.33 21.29 -29.65
CA GLU A 528 -21.94 22.31 -28.66
C GLU A 528 -21.83 21.72 -27.24
N ASP A 529 -22.75 20.81 -26.88
CA ASP A 529 -22.77 20.10 -25.60
C ASP A 529 -22.24 18.66 -25.72
N PHE A 530 -20.98 18.52 -26.16
CA PHE A 530 -20.36 17.20 -26.33
C PHE A 530 -19.71 16.68 -25.02
N PRO A 531 -19.90 15.39 -24.65
CA PRO A 531 -20.72 14.39 -25.35
C PRO A 531 -22.24 14.53 -25.05
N PRO A 532 -23.12 14.20 -26.03
CA PRO A 532 -24.57 14.32 -25.89
C PRO A 532 -25.13 13.37 -24.83
N HIS A 533 -26.28 13.73 -24.25
CA HIS A 533 -26.99 12.85 -23.32
C HIS A 533 -27.46 11.57 -24.02
N ALA A 534 -27.40 10.45 -23.30
CA ALA A 534 -27.84 9.14 -23.75
C ALA A 534 -28.82 8.53 -22.74
N SER A 535 -29.96 8.04 -23.22
CA SER A 535 -30.92 7.27 -22.41
C SER A 535 -31.19 5.91 -23.04
N TRP A 536 -31.52 4.92 -22.22
CA TRP A 536 -31.93 3.61 -22.73
C TRP A 536 -33.23 3.73 -23.53
N MET A 537 -33.33 2.95 -24.61
CA MET A 537 -34.57 2.74 -25.34
C MET A 537 -35.56 1.95 -24.49
N SER A 538 -36.85 2.23 -24.65
CA SER A 538 -37.91 1.47 -24.01
C SER A 538 -38.87 0.92 -25.08
N PRO A 539 -39.03 -0.41 -25.19
CA PRO A 539 -38.32 -1.46 -24.44
C PRO A 539 -36.87 -1.64 -24.93
N LEU A 540 -35.98 -2.08 -24.03
CA LEU A 540 -34.61 -2.49 -24.38
C LEU A 540 -34.64 -3.78 -25.22
N PRO A 541 -33.76 -3.93 -26.24
CA PRO A 541 -33.64 -5.15 -27.04
C PRO A 541 -32.94 -6.26 -26.23
N VAL A 542 -33.67 -6.90 -25.32
CA VAL A 542 -33.12 -7.92 -24.41
C VAL A 542 -33.24 -9.32 -25.02
N GLN A 543 -32.14 -10.06 -24.99
CA GLN A 543 -32.06 -11.50 -25.32
C GLN A 543 -31.66 -12.31 -24.08
N LYS A 544 -31.73 -13.65 -24.18
CA LYS A 544 -31.34 -14.57 -23.10
C LYS A 544 -30.30 -15.59 -23.58
N HIS A 545 -29.30 -15.83 -22.74
CA HIS A 545 -28.34 -16.93 -22.89
C HIS A 545 -28.20 -17.66 -21.55
N GLN A 546 -28.46 -18.97 -21.50
CA GLN A 546 -28.45 -19.77 -20.26
C GLN A 546 -29.22 -19.07 -19.12
N ASP A 547 -30.44 -18.61 -19.41
CA ASP A 547 -31.31 -17.80 -18.54
C ASP A 547 -30.79 -16.42 -18.10
N LEU A 548 -29.56 -16.03 -18.43
CA LEU A 548 -29.04 -14.67 -18.21
C LEU A 548 -29.54 -13.74 -19.32
N ARG A 549 -30.13 -12.61 -18.91
CA ARG A 549 -30.57 -11.56 -19.86
C ARG A 549 -29.39 -10.71 -20.27
N PHE A 550 -29.24 -10.39 -21.55
CA PHE A 550 -28.26 -9.41 -22.06
C PHE A 550 -28.90 -8.48 -23.09
N ILE A 551 -28.31 -7.31 -23.33
CA ILE A 551 -28.79 -6.35 -24.34
C ILE A 551 -28.18 -6.75 -25.69
N ASP A 552 -29.05 -7.10 -26.63
CA ASP A 552 -28.68 -7.44 -28.01
C ASP A 552 -28.76 -6.20 -28.90
N ALA A 553 -27.77 -5.33 -28.76
CA ALA A 553 -27.66 -4.10 -29.52
C ALA A 553 -26.20 -3.75 -29.82
N TRP A 554 -25.98 -3.05 -30.92
CA TRP A 554 -24.64 -2.69 -31.39
C TRP A 554 -23.94 -1.64 -30.51
N ASP A 555 -24.71 -0.85 -29.77
CA ASP A 555 -24.28 0.25 -28.89
C ASP A 555 -24.26 -0.15 -27.40
N ALA A 556 -24.60 -1.40 -27.07
CA ALA A 556 -24.64 -1.91 -25.71
C ALA A 556 -23.37 -2.70 -25.38
N TYR A 557 -22.54 -2.16 -24.49
CA TYR A 557 -21.25 -2.74 -24.10
C TYR A 557 -21.16 -2.93 -22.59
N GLU A 558 -20.31 -3.88 -22.21
CA GLU A 558 -20.02 -4.20 -20.81
C GLU A 558 -18.52 -4.04 -20.54
N TRP A 559 -18.17 -3.49 -19.38
CA TRP A 559 -16.77 -3.47 -18.95
C TRP A 559 -16.25 -4.88 -18.71
N CYS A 560 -15.09 -5.16 -19.28
CA CYS A 560 -14.36 -6.41 -19.09
C CYS A 560 -12.94 -6.14 -18.55
N GLN A 561 -12.37 -7.11 -17.86
CA GLN A 561 -11.07 -7.04 -17.21
C GLN A 561 -10.26 -8.32 -17.48
N GLU A 562 -9.04 -8.14 -17.97
CA GLU A 562 -8.02 -9.18 -18.12
C GLU A 562 -6.71 -8.73 -17.46
N LYS A 563 -5.79 -9.66 -17.20
CA LYS A 563 -4.54 -9.31 -16.49
C LYS A 563 -3.75 -8.28 -17.30
N GLY A 564 -3.65 -7.06 -16.76
CA GLY A 564 -2.93 -5.96 -17.41
C GLY A 564 -3.71 -5.26 -18.53
N TRP A 565 -4.97 -5.63 -18.78
CA TRP A 565 -5.81 -5.10 -19.87
C TRP A 565 -7.25 -4.85 -19.42
N VAL A 566 -7.85 -3.77 -19.90
CA VAL A 566 -9.29 -3.49 -19.75
C VAL A 566 -9.93 -3.53 -21.14
N ASN A 567 -11.21 -3.91 -21.23
CA ASN A 567 -11.94 -3.84 -22.49
C ASN A 567 -13.29 -3.18 -22.26
N GLY A 568 -13.68 -2.28 -23.16
CA GLY A 568 -14.95 -1.55 -23.11
C GLY A 568 -15.37 -1.06 -24.49
N ARG A 569 -16.46 -0.27 -24.54
CA ARG A 569 -17.16 0.14 -25.78
C ARG A 569 -16.27 0.56 -26.96
N PHE A 570 -15.18 1.26 -26.68
CA PHE A 570 -14.23 1.75 -27.69
C PHE A 570 -12.77 1.64 -27.22
N TRP A 571 -12.48 0.70 -26.32
CA TRP A 571 -11.16 0.65 -25.70
C TRP A 571 -10.70 -0.78 -25.46
N GLU A 572 -9.50 -1.05 -25.97
CA GLU A 572 -8.72 -2.26 -25.81
C GLU A 572 -7.27 -1.78 -25.53
N GLY A 573 -6.76 -1.96 -24.31
CA GLY A 573 -5.44 -1.40 -23.97
C GLY A 573 -4.88 -1.80 -22.60
N PRO A 574 -3.60 -1.49 -22.34
CA PRO A 574 -2.95 -1.78 -21.07
C PRO A 574 -3.47 -0.87 -19.94
N ILE A 575 -3.54 -1.42 -18.73
CA ILE A 575 -3.93 -0.68 -17.52
C ILE A 575 -2.95 0.48 -17.30
N GLY A 576 -3.45 1.72 -17.40
CA GLY A 576 -2.70 2.94 -17.11
C GLY A 576 -2.18 3.75 -18.31
N SER A 577 -2.53 3.41 -19.55
CA SER A 577 -2.28 4.33 -20.66
C SER A 577 -3.10 5.61 -20.50
N THR A 578 -2.48 6.78 -20.57
CA THR A 578 -3.15 8.10 -20.60
C THR A 578 -4.24 8.10 -21.68
N SER A 579 -5.49 7.95 -21.25
CA SER A 579 -6.63 7.70 -22.13
C SER A 579 -7.08 8.99 -22.82
N TRP A 580 -6.57 9.24 -24.02
CA TRP A 580 -7.24 10.11 -24.98
C TRP A 580 -8.52 9.41 -25.47
N GLY A 581 -9.57 9.43 -24.64
CA GLY A 581 -10.82 8.74 -24.90
C GLY A 581 -11.86 8.77 -23.77
N ALA A 582 -11.66 9.57 -22.72
CA ALA A 582 -12.60 9.67 -21.58
C ALA A 582 -14.04 10.02 -21.99
N TYR A 583 -14.23 10.62 -23.17
CA TYR A 583 -15.48 11.20 -23.64
C TYR A 583 -16.40 10.26 -24.46
N LYS A 584 -16.10 8.95 -24.58
CA LYS A 584 -16.85 8.00 -25.45
C LYS A 584 -17.62 6.88 -24.71
N ASN A 585 -17.65 6.84 -23.36
CA ASN A 585 -18.13 5.67 -22.60
C ASN A 585 -19.41 5.88 -21.75
N LEU A 586 -20.18 6.95 -21.99
CA LEU A 586 -21.35 7.40 -21.19
C LEU A 586 -22.38 6.31 -20.79
N LYS A 587 -22.55 5.24 -21.57
CA LYS A 587 -23.50 4.14 -21.28
C LYS A 587 -22.83 2.76 -21.39
N THR A 588 -21.62 2.64 -20.85
CA THR A 588 -21.00 1.32 -20.68
C THR A 588 -21.54 0.71 -19.39
N THR A 589 -22.20 -0.43 -19.53
CA THR A 589 -22.76 -1.19 -18.39
C THR A 589 -21.73 -2.16 -17.86
N PHE A 590 -22.05 -2.92 -16.82
CA PHE A 590 -21.18 -3.99 -16.35
C PHE A 590 -21.94 -5.03 -15.54
N ARG A 591 -21.27 -6.16 -15.35
CA ARG A 591 -21.67 -7.26 -14.48
C ARG A 591 -20.52 -7.66 -13.60
N VAL A 592 -20.88 -8.37 -12.55
CA VAL A 592 -19.95 -8.90 -11.58
C VAL A 592 -19.92 -10.42 -11.70
N VAL A 593 -18.72 -10.98 -11.60
CA VAL A 593 -18.45 -12.41 -11.72
C VAL A 593 -17.80 -12.92 -10.44
N LEU A 594 -18.25 -14.11 -10.04
CA LEU A 594 -17.67 -14.96 -9.02
C LEU A 594 -17.10 -16.19 -9.72
N ASP A 595 -15.80 -16.45 -9.56
CA ASP A 595 -15.19 -17.71 -10.01
C ASP A 595 -15.61 -18.83 -9.04
N LEU A 596 -16.28 -19.88 -9.55
CA LEU A 596 -16.72 -21.03 -8.74
C LEU A 596 -15.71 -22.19 -8.73
N GLU A 597 -14.75 -22.13 -9.64
CA GLU A 597 -13.68 -23.10 -9.83
C GLU A 597 -12.36 -22.33 -9.87
N GLY A 598 -11.49 -22.62 -8.89
CA GLY A 598 -10.17 -22.01 -8.72
C GLY A 598 -9.18 -22.42 -9.81
#